data_AF-A0A3R7BL15-F1
#
_entry.id   AF-A0A3R7BL15-F1
#
_cell.length_a   1.000
_cell.length_b   1.000
_cell.length_c   1.000
_cell.angle_alpha   90.00
_cell.angle_beta   90.00
_cell.angle_gamma   90.00
#
_symmetry.space_group_name_H-M   'P 1'
#
loop_
_entity.id
_entity.type
_entity.pdbx_description
1 polymer ?
#
loop_
_entity_poly.entity_id
_entity_poly.type
_entity_poly.pdbx_seq_one_letter_code
_entity_poly.pdbx_strand_id
1 'polypeptide(L)'
;TAALCTTCDVWQNGVVLVTGHANGTIACWGVKYPTDAKDVRGGGTATSSFVVSKPSERGGMAKKVDAVVPSCQLVVMKLLVEHRASVTALALTVDQRQVISGDADGWCMRWVDDSMTNGAT
;
A
#
# COMPACT_ATOMS: atom_id res chain seq x y z
N THR A 1 -3.45 13.23 -7.37
CA THR A 1 -3.15 12.09 -6.49
C THR A 1 -4.19 12.02 -5.40
N ALA A 2 -4.57 10.82 -4.97
CA ALA A 2 -5.58 10.59 -3.94
C ALA A 2 -5.19 9.37 -3.10
N ALA A 3 -5.73 9.23 -1.89
CA ALA A 3 -5.51 8.06 -1.05
C ALA A 3 -6.72 7.78 -0.17
N LEU A 4 -6.97 6.51 0.11
CA LEU A 4 -7.98 6.07 1.07
C LEU A 4 -7.52 4.81 1.80
N CYS A 5 -7.96 4.63 3.04
CA CYS A 5 -7.79 3.39 3.81
C CYS A 5 -9.12 2.64 3.91
N THR A 6 -9.04 1.32 4.06
CA THR A 6 -10.18 0.44 4.35
C THR A 6 -10.03 -0.15 5.74
N THR A 7 -11.15 -0.52 6.35
CA THR A 7 -11.16 -1.27 7.61
C THR A 7 -11.68 -2.70 7.41
N CYS A 8 -11.89 -3.11 6.16
CA CYS A 8 -12.44 -4.41 5.82
C CYS A 8 -11.30 -5.43 5.67
N ASP A 9 -11.07 -6.25 6.68
CA ASP A 9 -9.96 -7.23 6.71
C ASP A 9 -10.07 -8.33 5.63
N VAL A 10 -11.27 -8.55 5.08
CA VAL A 10 -11.53 -9.52 4.01
C VAL A 10 -11.36 -8.87 2.62
N TRP A 11 -11.21 -7.55 2.55
CA TRP A 11 -11.21 -6.85 1.28
C TRP A 11 -9.93 -7.10 0.47
N GLN A 12 -10.13 -7.53 -0.78
CA GLN A 12 -9.07 -7.80 -1.78
C GLN A 12 -7.90 -8.61 -1.20
N ASN A 13 -8.20 -9.58 -0.33
CA ASN A 13 -7.22 -10.47 0.30
C ASN A 13 -6.16 -9.74 1.14
N GLY A 14 -6.56 -8.70 1.89
CA GLY A 14 -5.69 -8.03 2.86
C GLY A 14 -5.14 -6.68 2.39
N VAL A 15 -5.74 -6.07 1.37
CA VAL A 15 -5.45 -4.67 1.02
C VAL A 15 -6.03 -3.77 2.12
N VAL A 16 -5.21 -2.84 2.63
CA VAL A 16 -5.60 -1.89 3.68
C VAL A 16 -5.65 -0.44 3.20
N LEU A 17 -4.97 -0.13 2.08
CA LEU A 17 -4.80 1.22 1.57
C LEU A 17 -4.82 1.20 0.04
N VAL A 18 -5.40 2.24 -0.54
CA VAL A 18 -5.39 2.49 -1.99
C VAL A 18 -4.85 3.88 -2.25
N THR A 19 -3.93 4.01 -3.20
CA THR A 19 -3.37 5.31 -3.62
C THR A 19 -3.48 5.50 -5.12
N GLY A 20 -3.92 6.68 -5.53
CA GLY A 20 -4.02 7.11 -6.92
C GLY A 20 -2.86 8.05 -7.25
N HIS A 21 -2.15 7.74 -8.33
CA HIS A 21 -0.89 8.39 -8.68
C HIS A 21 -1.05 9.34 -9.89
N ALA A 22 -0.07 10.24 -10.05
CA ALA A 22 -0.07 11.23 -11.12
C ALA A 22 0.09 10.60 -12.52
N ASN A 23 0.64 9.40 -12.59
CA ASN A 23 0.84 8.63 -13.82
C ASN A 23 -0.37 7.75 -14.20
N GLY A 24 -1.53 7.92 -13.54
CA GLY A 24 -2.72 7.11 -13.78
C GLY A 24 -2.72 5.75 -13.07
N THR A 25 -1.62 5.35 -12.44
CA THR A 25 -1.59 4.10 -11.68
C THR A 25 -2.38 4.24 -10.38
N ILE A 26 -3.05 3.16 -9.99
CA ILE A 26 -3.61 2.97 -8.66
C ILE A 26 -2.87 1.81 -8.00
N ALA A 27 -2.33 2.04 -6.81
CA ALA A 27 -1.66 1.00 -6.04
C ALA A 27 -2.53 0.57 -4.85
N CYS A 28 -2.71 -0.74 -4.72
CA CYS A 28 -3.36 -1.39 -3.59
C CYS A 28 -2.27 -1.97 -2.67
N TRP A 29 -2.32 -1.61 -1.39
CA TRP A 29 -1.28 -1.91 -0.43
C TRP A 29 -1.79 -2.82 0.68
N GLY A 30 -0.99 -3.82 1.05
CA GLY A 30 -1.13 -4.58 2.28
C GLY A 30 -0.13 -4.10 3.33
N VAL A 31 -0.26 -4.59 4.56
CA VAL A 31 0.66 -4.31 5.67
C VAL A 31 1.47 -5.55 5.99
N LYS A 32 2.78 -5.36 6.22
CA LYS A 32 3.68 -6.40 6.72
C LYS A 32 4.30 -5.97 8.04
N TYR A 33 4.25 -6.83 9.05
CA TYR A 33 4.86 -6.56 10.35
C TYR A 33 6.26 -7.19 10.46
N PRO A 34 7.20 -6.56 11.19
CA PRO A 34 8.53 -7.13 11.41
C PRO A 34 8.51 -8.49 12.11
N THR A 35 7.49 -8.76 12.92
CA THR A 35 7.27 -10.04 13.60
C THR A 35 7.04 -11.18 12.62
N ASP A 36 6.36 -10.92 11.51
CA ASP A 36 6.02 -11.92 10.48
C ASP A 36 7.27 -12.41 9.73
N ALA A 37 8.36 -11.64 9.79
CA ALA A 37 9.62 -12.00 9.14
C ALA A 37 10.45 -13.02 9.93
N LYS A 38 10.10 -13.33 11.20
CA LYS A 38 10.91 -14.18 12.08
C LYS A 38 10.68 -15.69 11.93
N ASP A 39 9.72 -16.14 11.12
CA ASP A 39 9.33 -17.56 11.08
C ASP A 39 9.99 -18.38 9.95
N VAL A 40 10.93 -17.80 9.21
CA VAL A 40 11.72 -18.55 8.21
C VAL A 40 13.11 -18.82 8.76
N ARG A 41 13.23 -20.01 9.39
CA ARG A 41 14.47 -20.71 9.76
C ARG A 41 15.07 -20.27 11.11
N GLY A 42 14.96 -21.18 12.09
CA GLY A 42 15.56 -21.04 13.41
C GLY A 42 17.06 -20.73 13.37
N GLY A 43 17.50 -19.92 14.32
CA GLY A 43 18.90 -19.66 14.66
C GLY A 43 19.48 -18.40 14.03
N GLY A 44 19.33 -17.27 14.73
CA GLY A 44 20.08 -16.05 14.44
C GLY A 44 19.21 -14.80 14.56
N THR A 45 19.52 -13.96 15.54
CA THR A 45 18.87 -12.67 15.80
C THR A 45 18.83 -11.78 14.55
N ALA A 46 17.75 -11.89 13.77
CA ALA A 46 17.41 -10.92 12.75
C ALA A 46 16.72 -9.73 13.44
N THR A 47 17.51 -8.74 13.82
CA THR A 47 17.03 -7.38 14.08
C THR A 47 16.67 -6.75 12.74
N SER A 48 15.45 -7.01 12.25
CA SER A 48 14.84 -6.29 11.13
C SER A 48 14.39 -4.89 11.57
N SER A 49 15.33 -4.09 12.08
CA SER A 49 15.10 -2.67 12.31
C SER A 49 15.37 -1.95 10.99
N PHE A 50 14.30 -1.61 10.27
CA PHE A 50 14.36 -0.78 9.08
C PHE A 50 14.62 0.67 9.50
N VAL A 51 15.90 1.01 9.67
CA VAL A 51 16.34 2.38 9.96
C VAL A 51 16.33 3.16 8.65
N VAL A 52 15.45 4.17 8.54
CA VAL A 52 15.58 5.19 7.50
C VAL A 52 16.74 6.10 7.88
N SER A 53 17.95 5.75 7.46
CA SER A 53 19.10 6.66 7.55
C SER A 53 18.96 7.74 6.46
N LYS A 54 18.77 8.99 6.88
CA LYS A 54 18.98 10.12 5.96
C LYS A 54 20.46 10.15 5.55
N PRO A 55 20.79 10.40 4.27
CA PRO A 55 22.17 10.66 3.89
C PRO A 55 22.60 11.95 4.58
N SER A 56 23.55 11.87 5.51
CA SER A 56 24.14 13.06 6.11
C SER A 56 25.20 13.60 5.16
N GLU A 57 24.90 14.74 4.54
CA GLU A 57 25.95 15.53 3.92
C GLU A 57 26.85 16.08 5.04
N ARG A 58 28.12 15.70 4.97
CA ARG A 58 29.28 16.39 5.55
C ARG A 58 29.51 16.17 7.04
N GLY A 59 30.75 15.76 7.34
CA GLY A 59 31.22 15.37 8.66
C GLY A 59 31.00 16.43 9.73
N GLY A 60 30.30 16.03 10.79
CA GLY A 60 30.12 16.75 12.02
C GLY A 60 29.52 15.81 13.05
N MET A 61 30.10 15.78 14.25
CA MET A 61 29.74 15.00 15.45
C MET A 61 28.34 14.34 15.38
N ALA A 62 28.29 13.01 15.26
CA ALA A 62 27.03 12.27 15.13
C ALA A 62 26.17 12.46 16.39
N LYS A 63 25.19 13.37 16.34
CA LYS A 63 24.05 13.33 17.25
C LYS A 63 23.35 11.99 17.02
N LYS A 64 23.20 11.19 18.07
CA LYS A 64 22.34 10.01 18.08
C LYS A 64 20.91 10.52 17.82
N VAL A 65 20.51 10.52 16.56
CA VAL A 65 19.12 10.73 16.18
C VAL A 65 18.43 9.44 16.60
N ASP A 66 17.43 9.53 17.47
CA ASP A 66 16.56 8.40 17.76
C ASP A 66 15.93 7.99 16.43
N ALA A 67 16.41 6.87 15.89
CA ALA A 67 15.92 6.33 14.63
C ALA A 67 14.47 5.92 14.85
N VAL A 68 13.54 6.64 14.25
CA VAL A 68 12.13 6.22 14.21
C VAL A 68 12.07 4.99 13.31
N VAL A 69 11.90 3.82 13.92
CA VAL A 69 11.68 2.56 13.21
C VAL A 69 10.17 2.41 13.02
N PRO A 70 9.66 2.33 11.77
CA PRO A 70 8.24 2.12 11.53
C PRO A 70 7.81 0.75 12.09
N SER A 71 6.65 0.70 12.73
CA SER A 71 6.08 -0.52 13.33
C SER A 71 5.65 -1.57 12.29
N CYS A 72 5.47 -1.15 11.04
CA CYS A 72 5.06 -1.97 9.92
C CYS A 72 5.44 -1.31 8.59
N GLN A 73 5.43 -2.09 7.51
CA GLN A 73 5.70 -1.60 6.15
C GLN A 73 4.48 -1.84 5.24
N LEU A 74 4.19 -0.89 4.36
CA LEU A 74 3.22 -1.09 3.28
C LEU A 74 3.89 -1.78 2.10
N VAL A 75 3.22 -2.79 1.55
CA VAL A 75 3.69 -3.57 0.41
C VAL A 75 2.64 -3.49 -0.69
N VAL A 76 3.06 -3.15 -1.92
CA VAL A 76 2.17 -3.16 -3.08
C VAL A 76 1.73 -4.59 -3.35
N MET A 77 0.43 -4.85 -3.30
CA MET A 77 -0.16 -6.15 -3.61
C MET A 77 -0.70 -6.18 -5.04
N LYS A 78 -1.26 -5.07 -5.51
CA LYS A 78 -1.86 -4.96 -6.85
C LYS A 78 -1.66 -3.56 -7.41
N LEU A 79 -1.48 -3.48 -8.73
CA LEU A 79 -1.46 -2.25 -9.49
C LEU A 79 -2.60 -2.28 -10.51
N LEU A 80 -3.36 -1.19 -10.58
CA LEU A 80 -4.43 -0.98 -11.57
C LEU A 80 -3.97 0.16 -12.48
N VAL A 81 -3.84 -0.11 -13.78
CA VAL A 81 -3.07 0.73 -14.71
C VAL A 81 -3.86 1.22 -15.92
N GLU A 82 -5.19 1.33 -15.80
CA GLU A 82 -6.05 1.70 -16.94
C GLU A 82 -6.22 3.22 -17.13
N HIS A 83 -6.10 4.03 -16.07
CA HIS A 83 -6.21 5.48 -16.23
C HIS A 83 -5.01 6.03 -17.01
N ARG A 84 -5.31 6.94 -17.94
CA ARG A 84 -4.30 7.60 -18.79
C ARG A 84 -3.85 8.96 -18.26
N ALA A 85 -4.58 9.51 -17.29
CA ALA A 85 -4.28 10.77 -16.62
C ALA A 85 -4.16 10.57 -15.11
N SER A 86 -3.69 11.62 -14.41
CA SER A 86 -3.54 11.60 -12.96
C SER A 86 -4.84 11.19 -12.27
N VAL A 87 -4.78 10.18 -11.40
CA VAL A 87 -5.92 9.83 -10.53
C VAL A 87 -6.08 10.91 -9.47
N THR A 88 -7.23 11.59 -9.51
CA THR A 88 -7.56 12.75 -8.66
C THR A 88 -8.61 12.40 -7.61
N ALA A 89 -9.39 11.34 -7.81
CA ALA A 89 -10.41 10.89 -6.88
C ALA A 89 -10.35 9.38 -6.66
N LEU A 90 -10.57 8.97 -5.41
CA LEU A 90 -10.78 7.59 -5.02
C LEU A 90 -11.93 7.52 -4.01
N ALA A 91 -12.78 6.51 -4.13
CA ALA A 91 -13.82 6.20 -3.16
C ALA A 91 -13.98 4.69 -3.02
N LEU A 92 -14.40 4.25 -1.83
CA LEU A 92 -14.89 2.89 -1.60
C LEU A 92 -16.41 2.88 -1.63
N THR A 93 -17.01 1.79 -2.08
CA THR A 93 -18.44 1.53 -1.88
C THR A 93 -18.76 1.35 -0.39
N VAL A 94 -20.04 1.46 -0.01
CA VAL A 94 -20.48 1.34 1.40
C VAL A 94 -20.08 0.01 2.02
N ASP A 95 -20.10 -1.06 1.23
CA ASP A 95 -19.66 -2.40 1.64
C ASP A 95 -18.13 -2.56 1.65
N GLN A 96 -17.39 -1.52 1.26
CA GLN A 96 -15.94 -1.49 1.09
C GLN A 96 -15.44 -2.64 0.21
N ARG A 97 -16.23 -3.13 -0.76
CA ARG A 97 -15.82 -4.23 -1.67
C ARG A 97 -15.34 -3.77 -3.03
N GLN A 98 -15.68 -2.55 -3.43
CA GLN A 98 -15.34 -2.00 -4.72
C GLN A 98 -14.65 -0.65 -4.55
N VAL A 99 -13.73 -0.34 -5.46
CA VAL A 99 -13.09 0.98 -5.56
C VAL A 99 -13.66 1.69 -6.76
N ILE A 100 -13.99 2.97 -6.58
CA ILE A 100 -14.28 3.91 -7.65
C ILE A 100 -13.09 4.85 -7.76
N SER A 101 -12.59 5.06 -8.97
CA SER A 101 -11.53 6.02 -9.25
C SER A 101 -11.96 7.01 -10.32
N GLY A 102 -11.48 8.24 -10.20
CA GLY A 102 -11.64 9.30 -11.20
C GLY A 102 -10.29 9.92 -11.55
N ASP A 103 -10.07 10.21 -12.83
CA ASP A 103 -8.87 10.90 -13.31
C ASP A 103 -9.12 12.36 -13.73
N ALA A 104 -8.02 13.06 -14.02
CA ALA A 104 -8.04 14.47 -14.43
C ALA A 104 -8.69 14.72 -15.80
N ASP A 105 -8.85 13.69 -16.62
CA ASP A 105 -9.52 13.78 -17.93
C ASP A 105 -11.03 13.53 -17.81
N GLY A 106 -11.52 13.27 -16.59
CA GLY A 106 -12.94 13.06 -16.30
C GLY A 106 -13.39 11.60 -16.48
N TRP A 107 -12.47 10.65 -16.65
CA TRP A 107 -12.82 9.24 -16.71
C TRP A 107 -13.00 8.68 -15.30
N CYS A 108 -14.06 7.88 -15.15
CA CYS A 108 -14.36 7.16 -13.92
C CYS A 108 -14.33 5.65 -14.18
N MET A 109 -13.70 4.90 -13.28
CA MET A 109 -13.62 3.44 -13.35
C MET A 109 -14.08 2.81 -12.04
N ARG A 110 -14.65 1.61 -12.15
CA ARG A 110 -15.08 0.79 -11.02
C ARG A 110 -14.30 -0.51 -11.02
N TRP A 111 -13.70 -0.83 -9.89
CA TRP A 111 -12.83 -1.99 -9.71
C TRP A 111 -13.49 -2.99 -8.77
N VAL A 112 -13.56 -4.24 -9.22
CA VAL A 112 -14.10 -5.39 -8.47
C VAL A 112 -13.05 -6.49 -8.43
N ASP A 113 -13.09 -7.35 -7.41
CA ASP A 113 -12.31 -8.59 -7.43
C ASP A 113 -13.05 -9.65 -8.25
N ASP A 114 -12.41 -10.14 -9.31
CA ASP A 114 -12.95 -11.23 -10.12
C ASP A 114 -12.68 -12.61 -9.49
N SER A 115 -11.88 -12.67 -8.41
CA SER A 115 -11.60 -13.93 -7.70
C SER A 115 -12.87 -14.63 -7.17
N MET A 116 -13.94 -13.87 -6.95
CA MET A 116 -15.23 -14.36 -6.45
C MET A 116 -16.21 -14.80 -7.56
N THR A 117 -15.97 -14.47 -8.83
CA THR A 117 -16.93 -14.74 -9.92
C THR A 117 -16.77 -16.11 -10.58
N ASN A 118 -15.71 -16.86 -10.25
CA ASN A 118 -15.45 -18.20 -10.82
C ASN A 118 -16.32 -19.34 -10.25
N GLY A 119 -17.37 -19.03 -9.46
CA GLY A 119 -18.27 -20.02 -8.86
C GLY A 119 -19.61 -20.23 -9.55
N ALA A 120 -19.89 -19.54 -10.66
CA ALA A 120 -21.18 -19.59 -11.34
C ALA A 120 -21.06 -20.01 -12.81
N THR A 121 -20.89 -21.31 -13.05
CA THR A 121 -21.21 -21.98 -14.33
C THR A 121 -21.77 -23.36 -14.04
#